data_AF-A0A9X7N0S4-F1
#
_entry.id   AF-A0A9X7N0S4-F1
#
_cell.length_a   1.000
_cell.length_b   1.000
_cell.length_c   1.000
_cell.angle_alpha   90.00
_cell.angle_beta   90.00
_cell.angle_gamma   90.00
#
_symmetry.space_group_name_H-M   'P 1'
#
loop_
_entity.id
_entity.type
_entity.pdbx_description
1 polymer ?
#
loop_
_entity_poly.entity_id
_entity_poly.type
_entity_poly.pdbx_seq_one_letter_code
_entity_poly.pdbx_strand_id
1 'polypeptide(L)'
;MRGLSLSTRLAGMFAGAALGIFLLIGSALYCVLDGQIERLQRSELDTRFNMVARMLDKPDLAERWPHMQLKLNTLSQEYQLIRFWIDSDDSRFRYGQPNDAVRRMLGSGNGYAELELPGHDSPLSARVGVLPASGSRPALVLLAAIDSVAFQHARHATLITLFVLSALGIALATLCGHWIARVGLRPVRELSAEARQISPKQLSQRLRLEGLPTELSALAGAFNEALDRLEQAYLRLESFNADVAHELRTPLANLIGQSQVALSRERSAQDYEEVLQSNLEELERLRAIVNDMLFLARVDQGGLAAERVETSLAAEVATTVDFLEVIFDEQGVQVNLRGDARACVERALFQRAVTNLLYNAAQHTAPGGRIEVRLSGERGAALVEVSNPGEPINAEQRARLFERFYRADLARANSQSSHGLGLSIVKAVASMHGGSVFVRSEGGINTFGFTVDAVGPVVAPLQEEGGQVPQLTPRSV
;
A
#
# COMPACT_ATOMS: atom_id res chain seq x y z
N MET A 1 -0.53 -23.49 6.19
CA MET A 1 -0.89 -22.94 7.52
C MET A 1 -1.60 -21.61 7.29
N ARG A 2 -2.87 -21.46 7.69
CA ARG A 2 -3.62 -20.20 7.49
C ARG A 2 -2.99 -19.11 8.38
N GLY A 3 -2.59 -17.99 7.79
CA GLY A 3 -2.07 -16.84 8.54
C GLY A 3 -3.11 -16.35 9.55
N LEU A 4 -2.66 -16.04 10.76
CA LEU A 4 -3.47 -15.42 11.80
C LEU A 4 -4.11 -14.12 11.28
N SER A 5 -5.37 -13.87 11.62
CA SER A 5 -6.07 -12.65 11.17
C SER A 5 -5.42 -11.40 11.78
N LEU A 6 -5.54 -10.26 11.11
CA LEU A 6 -4.94 -9.01 11.61
C LEU A 6 -5.44 -8.68 13.03
N SER A 7 -6.70 -8.97 13.34
CA SER A 7 -7.26 -8.79 14.68
C SER A 7 -6.61 -9.67 15.74
N THR A 8 -6.26 -10.93 15.43
CA THR A 8 -5.58 -11.81 16.40
C THR A 8 -4.12 -11.42 16.59
N ARG A 9 -3.45 -10.94 15.55
CA ARG A 9 -2.09 -10.37 15.68
C ARG A 9 -2.09 -9.13 16.56
N LEU A 10 -3.04 -8.21 16.34
CA LEU A 10 -3.18 -7.00 17.16
C LEU A 10 -3.47 -7.34 18.61
N ALA A 11 -4.41 -8.25 18.87
CA ALA A 11 -4.72 -8.72 20.22
C ALA A 11 -3.51 -9.36 20.90
N GLY A 12 -2.70 -10.15 20.18
CA GLY A 12 -1.45 -10.71 20.69
C GLY A 12 -0.41 -9.64 21.05
N MET A 13 -0.26 -8.59 20.24
CA MET A 13 0.63 -7.47 20.55
C MET A 13 0.15 -6.70 21.80
N PHE A 14 -1.15 -6.45 21.94
CA PHE A 14 -1.72 -5.85 23.15
C PHE A 14 -1.52 -6.73 24.38
N ALA A 15 -1.70 -8.05 24.25
CA ALA A 15 -1.44 -8.99 25.33
C ALA A 15 0.04 -8.98 25.76
N GLY A 16 0.97 -8.95 24.81
CA GLY A 16 2.40 -8.85 25.08
C GLY A 16 2.79 -7.53 25.77
N ALA A 17 2.25 -6.40 25.31
CA ALA A 17 2.46 -5.10 25.94
C ALA A 17 1.89 -5.06 27.37
N ALA A 18 0.66 -5.57 27.56
CA ALA A 18 0.03 -5.68 28.87
C ALA A 18 0.87 -6.55 29.82
N LEU A 19 1.33 -7.71 29.36
CA LEU A 19 2.22 -8.59 30.13
C LEU A 19 3.47 -7.86 30.60
N GLY A 20 4.16 -7.14 29.70
CA GLY A 20 5.35 -6.36 30.04
C GLY A 20 5.06 -5.28 31.11
N ILE A 21 3.97 -4.55 30.96
CA ILE A 21 3.56 -3.50 31.91
C ILE A 21 3.20 -4.10 33.28
N PHE A 22 2.39 -5.17 33.32
CA PHE A 22 2.00 -5.81 34.57
C PHE A 22 3.19 -6.46 35.29
N LEU A 23 4.13 -7.07 34.55
CA LEU A 23 5.35 -7.61 35.14
C LEU A 23 6.23 -6.50 35.74
N LEU A 24 6.38 -5.37 35.04
CA LEU A 24 7.19 -4.24 35.52
C LEU A 24 6.57 -3.60 36.77
N ILE A 25 5.29 -3.23 36.70
CA ILE A 25 4.57 -2.60 37.83
C ILE A 25 4.49 -3.58 39.00
N GLY A 26 4.18 -4.84 38.73
CA GLY A 26 4.08 -5.86 39.77
C GLY A 26 5.40 -6.15 40.45
N SER A 27 6.50 -6.26 39.69
CA SER A 27 7.84 -6.42 40.26
C SER A 27 8.24 -5.21 41.11
N ALA A 28 8.00 -3.99 40.64
CA ALA A 28 8.29 -2.77 41.39
C ALA A 28 7.48 -2.70 42.70
N LEU A 29 6.18 -3.00 42.63
CA LEU A 29 5.30 -3.00 43.82
C LEU A 29 5.73 -4.06 44.82
N TYR A 30 6.10 -5.25 44.35
CA TYR A 30 6.61 -6.32 45.19
C TYR A 30 7.91 -5.92 45.90
N CYS A 31 8.90 -5.37 45.17
CA CYS A 31 10.14 -4.89 45.78
C CYS A 31 9.91 -3.81 46.83
N VAL A 32 8.98 -2.87 46.57
CA VAL A 32 8.62 -1.83 47.54
C VAL A 32 7.99 -2.45 48.79
N LEU A 33 7.03 -3.36 48.63
CA LEU A 33 6.36 -4.00 49.76
C LEU A 33 7.32 -4.87 50.57
N ASP A 34 8.16 -5.66 49.90
CA ASP A 34 9.11 -6.55 50.56
C ASP A 34 10.08 -5.76 51.45
N GLY A 35 10.62 -4.66 50.92
CA GLY A 35 11.45 -3.76 51.69
C GLY A 35 10.70 -2.97 52.78
N GLN A 36 9.39 -2.75 52.65
CA GLN A 36 8.56 -2.17 53.74
C GLN A 36 8.33 -3.18 54.87
N ILE A 37 8.04 -4.44 54.53
CA ILE A 37 7.86 -5.53 55.49
C ILE A 37 9.14 -5.74 56.30
N GLU A 38 10.29 -5.80 55.63
CA GLU A 38 11.58 -5.96 56.30
C GLU A 38 11.90 -4.78 57.23
N ARG A 39 11.64 -3.54 56.76
CA ARG A 39 11.83 -2.33 57.59
C ARG A 39 10.91 -2.30 58.81
N LEU A 40 9.65 -2.69 58.63
CA LEU A 40 8.68 -2.76 59.72
C LEU A 40 9.10 -3.82 60.76
N GLN A 41 9.51 -5.00 60.30
CA GLN A 41 9.99 -6.08 61.17
C GLN A 41 11.22 -5.66 61.97
N ARG A 42 12.22 -5.01 61.32
CA ARG A 42 13.41 -4.48 62.00
C ARG A 42 13.06 -3.36 62.98
N SER A 43 12.15 -2.45 62.63
CA SER A 43 11.71 -1.36 63.52
C SER A 43 11.01 -1.88 64.79
N GLU A 44 10.17 -2.91 64.65
CA GLU A 44 9.52 -3.55 65.81
C GLU A 44 10.56 -4.24 66.70
N LEU A 45 11.46 -5.02 66.10
CA LEU A 45 12.59 -5.62 66.80
C LEU A 45 13.42 -4.56 67.54
N ASP A 46 13.69 -3.43 66.89
CA ASP A 46 14.49 -2.37 67.47
C ASP A 46 13.83 -1.70 68.66
N THR A 47 12.54 -1.41 68.53
CA THR A 47 11.74 -0.78 69.59
C THR A 47 11.75 -1.66 70.83
N ARG A 48 11.57 -2.97 70.64
CA ARG A 48 11.47 -3.97 71.71
C ARG A 48 12.83 -4.28 72.32
N PHE A 49 13.86 -4.43 71.48
CA PHE A 49 15.24 -4.57 71.90
C PHE A 49 15.69 -3.38 72.75
N ASN A 50 15.49 -2.16 72.26
CA ASN A 50 15.90 -0.94 72.96
C ASN A 50 15.11 -0.74 74.27
N MET A 51 13.83 -1.13 74.31
CA MET A 51 13.02 -1.12 75.53
C MET A 51 13.62 -2.03 76.61
N VAL A 52 13.98 -3.27 76.26
CA VAL A 52 14.62 -4.20 77.19
C VAL A 52 16.04 -3.76 77.56
N ALA A 53 16.83 -3.30 76.59
CA ALA A 53 18.17 -2.76 76.81
C ALA A 53 18.18 -1.62 77.84
N ARG A 54 17.24 -0.66 77.74
CA ARG A 54 17.08 0.42 78.74
C ARG A 54 16.66 -0.09 80.11
N MET A 55 15.86 -1.16 80.19
CA MET A 55 15.51 -1.78 81.47
C MET A 55 16.72 -2.45 82.12
N LEU A 56 17.61 -3.04 81.32
CA LEU A 56 18.83 -3.68 81.78
C LEU A 56 19.92 -2.68 82.18
N ASP A 57 19.87 -1.44 81.70
CA ASP A 57 20.90 -0.41 81.96
C ASP A 57 20.75 0.34 83.28
N LYS A 58 19.94 -0.18 84.21
CA LYS A 58 19.78 0.42 85.53
C LYS A 58 20.92 0.00 86.48
N PRO A 59 21.46 0.93 87.29
CA PRO A 59 22.59 0.65 88.19
C PRO A 59 22.25 -0.31 89.34
N ASP A 60 20.96 -0.52 89.64
CA ASP A 60 20.45 -1.43 90.68
C ASP A 60 19.99 -2.79 90.13
N LEU A 61 20.42 -3.16 88.92
CA LEU A 61 19.98 -4.39 88.25
C LEU A 61 20.26 -5.65 89.07
N ALA A 62 21.41 -5.71 89.77
CA ALA A 62 21.81 -6.89 90.55
C ALA A 62 20.79 -7.27 91.64
N GLU A 63 20.22 -6.28 92.33
CA GLU A 63 19.22 -6.50 93.38
C GLU A 63 17.83 -6.79 92.80
N ARG A 64 17.52 -6.23 91.62
CA ARG A 64 16.21 -6.34 90.96
C ARG A 64 16.13 -7.45 89.92
N TRP A 65 17.18 -8.24 89.75
CA TRP A 65 17.26 -9.27 88.73
C TRP A 65 16.10 -10.29 88.76
N PRO A 66 15.66 -10.81 89.93
CA PRO A 66 14.51 -11.72 89.98
C PRO A 66 13.22 -11.07 89.47
N HIS A 67 13.01 -9.78 89.78
CA HIS A 67 11.87 -9.01 89.27
C HIS A 67 12.00 -8.73 87.77
N MET A 68 13.22 -8.51 87.26
CA MET A 68 13.49 -8.37 85.84
C MET A 68 13.18 -9.65 85.07
N GLN A 69 13.59 -10.81 85.57
CA GLN A 69 13.28 -12.11 84.96
C GLN A 69 11.77 -12.35 84.89
N LEU A 70 11.03 -12.01 85.95
CA LEU A 70 9.57 -12.10 85.96
C LEU A 70 8.97 -11.16 84.90
N LYS A 71 9.46 -9.93 84.80
CA LYS A 71 8.99 -8.96 83.80
C LYS A 71 9.32 -9.40 82.37
N LEU A 72 10.50 -9.97 82.12
CA LEU A 72 10.86 -10.52 80.82
C LEU A 72 9.98 -11.72 80.44
N ASN A 73 9.62 -12.58 81.41
CA ASN A 73 8.67 -13.66 81.19
C ASN A 73 7.29 -13.10 80.81
N THR A 74 6.79 -12.08 81.52
CA THR A 74 5.53 -11.43 81.18
C THR A 74 5.58 -10.79 79.80
N LEU A 75 6.66 -10.05 79.47
CA LEU A 75 6.82 -9.42 78.15
C LEU A 75 6.90 -10.46 77.03
N SER A 76 7.61 -11.57 77.23
CA SER A 76 7.69 -12.65 76.24
C SER A 76 6.35 -13.35 76.04
N GLN A 77 5.53 -13.50 77.11
CA GLN A 77 4.19 -14.08 77.03
C GLN A 77 3.15 -13.11 76.44
N GLU A 78 3.21 -11.83 76.81
CA GLU A 78 2.28 -10.78 76.35
C GLU A 78 2.45 -10.53 74.86
N TYR A 79 3.70 -10.54 74.37
CA TYR A 79 3.96 -10.25 72.97
C TYR A 79 3.92 -11.47 72.04
N GLN A 80 3.96 -12.72 72.55
CA GLN A 80 3.96 -14.06 71.88
C GLN A 80 4.88 -14.28 70.67
N LEU A 81 5.20 -13.24 69.93
CA LEU A 81 5.94 -13.15 68.69
C LEU A 81 7.42 -12.85 68.94
N ILE A 82 7.77 -12.24 70.09
CA ILE A 82 9.14 -11.83 70.41
C ILE A 82 9.66 -12.60 71.62
N ARG A 83 10.84 -13.20 71.45
CA ARG A 83 11.58 -13.92 72.48
C ARG A 83 12.88 -13.20 72.78
N PHE A 84 13.26 -13.20 74.06
CA PHE A 84 14.48 -12.55 74.54
C PHE A 84 15.42 -13.60 75.15
N TRP A 85 16.72 -13.45 74.88
CA TRP A 85 17.78 -14.18 75.54
C TRP A 85 18.82 -13.21 76.05
N ILE A 86 19.36 -13.48 77.23
CA ILE A 86 20.43 -12.68 77.82
C ILE A 86 21.53 -13.62 78.25
N ASP A 87 22.75 -13.32 77.82
CA ASP A 87 23.96 -14.04 78.24
C ASP A 87 24.98 -13.10 78.87
N SER A 88 25.79 -13.66 79.76
CA SER A 88 26.82 -12.94 80.51
C SER A 88 27.88 -13.92 81.03
N ASP A 89 29.06 -13.36 81.31
CA ASP A 89 30.15 -14.05 82.01
C ASP A 89 29.74 -14.46 83.44
N ASP A 90 28.84 -13.69 84.07
CA ASP A 90 28.22 -14.06 85.35
C ASP A 90 26.94 -14.86 85.09
N SER A 91 26.95 -16.13 85.51
CA SER A 91 25.83 -17.06 85.35
C SER A 91 24.53 -16.57 86.02
N ARG A 92 24.62 -15.65 86.99
CA ARG A 92 23.46 -15.05 87.65
C ARG A 92 22.62 -14.19 86.72
N PHE A 93 23.20 -13.60 85.66
CA PHE A 93 22.53 -12.67 84.75
C PHE A 93 22.05 -13.32 83.43
N ARG A 94 21.87 -14.64 83.41
CA ARG A 94 21.40 -15.37 82.22
C ARG A 94 19.87 -15.47 82.17
N TYR A 95 19.30 -15.39 80.97
CA TYR A 95 17.87 -15.50 80.72
C TYR A 95 17.58 -16.26 79.41
N GLY A 96 16.53 -17.10 79.41
CA GLY A 96 16.00 -17.75 78.19
C GLY A 96 16.58 -19.11 77.81
N GLN A 97 17.47 -19.72 78.61
CA GLN A 97 18.12 -21.03 78.37
C GLN A 97 18.55 -21.24 76.89
N PRO A 98 19.68 -20.64 76.46
CA PRO A 98 20.04 -20.63 75.04
C PRO A 98 20.45 -22.03 74.54
N ASN A 99 19.82 -22.46 73.44
CA ASN A 99 20.22 -23.64 72.67
C ASN A 99 21.47 -23.34 71.81
N ASP A 100 22.01 -24.34 71.11
CA ASP A 100 23.25 -24.19 70.34
C ASP A 100 23.14 -23.15 69.19
N ALA A 101 21.96 -22.94 68.63
CA ALA A 101 21.71 -21.90 67.62
C ALA A 101 21.77 -20.49 68.24
N VAL A 102 21.10 -20.29 69.38
CA VAL A 102 21.10 -19.02 70.12
C VAL A 102 22.49 -18.70 70.68
N ARG A 103 23.25 -19.69 71.17
CA ARG A 103 24.63 -19.48 71.65
C ARG A 103 25.57 -19.01 70.55
N ARG A 104 25.50 -19.60 69.36
CA ARG A 104 26.26 -19.12 68.18
C ARG A 104 25.88 -17.68 67.84
N MET A 105 24.61 -17.34 67.96
CA MET A 105 24.10 -16.01 67.67
C MET A 105 24.51 -14.96 68.71
N LEU A 106 24.52 -15.32 70.00
CA LEU A 106 25.02 -14.44 71.07
C LEU A 106 26.52 -14.11 70.88
N GLY A 107 27.29 -15.01 70.26
CA GLY A 107 28.70 -14.80 69.93
C GLY A 107 28.97 -14.01 68.64
N SER A 108 27.96 -13.67 67.84
CA SER A 108 28.15 -13.06 66.51
C SER A 108 28.36 -11.53 66.52
N GLY A 109 28.16 -10.88 67.68
CA GLY A 109 28.34 -9.44 67.86
C GLY A 109 27.07 -8.62 67.62
N ASN A 110 27.22 -7.30 67.43
CA ASN A 110 26.06 -6.41 67.20
C ASN A 110 25.55 -6.53 65.77
N GLY A 111 24.25 -6.79 65.58
CA GLY A 111 23.66 -6.84 64.24
C GLY A 111 22.30 -7.53 64.16
N TYR A 112 21.80 -7.68 62.93
CA TYR A 112 20.63 -8.51 62.62
C TYR A 112 21.08 -9.83 62.01
N ALA A 113 20.35 -10.89 62.31
CA ALA A 113 20.60 -12.20 61.74
C ALA A 113 19.33 -13.05 61.77
N GLU A 114 19.29 -14.08 60.93
CA GLU A 114 18.22 -15.08 60.97
C GLU A 114 18.59 -16.20 61.96
N LEU A 115 17.66 -16.53 62.84
CA LEU A 115 17.81 -17.53 63.89
C LEU A 115 16.85 -18.69 63.62
N GLU A 116 17.42 -19.84 63.27
CA GLU A 116 16.67 -21.09 63.16
C GLU A 116 16.53 -21.74 64.54
N LEU A 117 15.28 -21.90 64.99
CA LEU A 117 14.97 -22.58 66.26
C LEU A 117 14.30 -23.94 65.99
N PRO A 118 14.72 -25.02 66.67
CA PRO A 118 14.04 -26.30 66.60
C PRO A 118 12.56 -26.18 66.99
N GLY A 119 11.67 -26.71 66.16
CA GLY A 119 10.22 -26.66 66.39
C GLY A 119 9.52 -25.39 65.92
N HIS A 120 10.18 -24.50 65.18
CA HIS A 120 9.54 -23.42 64.41
C HIS A 120 9.69 -23.69 62.91
N ASP A 121 8.61 -23.47 62.14
CA ASP A 121 8.56 -23.76 60.71
C ASP A 121 9.25 -22.70 59.83
N SER A 122 9.70 -21.59 60.42
CA SER A 122 10.39 -20.51 59.71
C SER A 122 11.47 -19.86 60.59
N PRO A 123 12.55 -19.34 59.98
CA PRO A 123 13.62 -18.67 60.73
C PRO A 123 13.09 -17.40 61.39
N LEU A 124 13.49 -17.15 62.64
CA LEU A 124 13.16 -15.92 63.34
C LEU A 124 14.13 -14.82 62.91
N SER A 125 13.65 -13.58 62.77
CA SER A 125 14.57 -12.44 62.62
C SER A 125 15.05 -12.02 63.99
N ALA A 126 16.36 -12.03 64.21
CA ALA A 126 16.98 -11.70 65.48
C ALA A 126 17.81 -10.41 65.39
N ARG A 127 17.83 -9.66 66.50
CA ARG A 127 18.74 -8.55 66.76
C ARG A 127 19.58 -8.87 67.99
N VAL A 128 20.90 -8.77 67.84
CA VAL A 128 21.88 -8.98 68.92
C VAL A 128 22.54 -7.64 69.26
N GLY A 129 22.74 -7.40 70.54
CA GLY A 129 23.52 -6.25 71.00
C GLY A 129 24.22 -6.49 72.33
N VAL A 130 25.45 -5.99 72.42
CA VAL A 130 26.29 -6.03 73.61
C VAL A 130 26.07 -4.76 74.44
N LEU A 131 25.69 -4.95 75.69
CA LEU A 131 25.58 -3.93 76.72
C LEU A 131 26.88 -3.93 77.54
N PRO A 132 27.63 -2.82 77.59
CA PRO A 132 28.88 -2.75 78.34
C PRO A 132 28.63 -2.91 79.85
N ALA A 133 29.65 -3.33 80.60
CA ALA A 133 29.57 -3.38 82.06
C ALA A 133 29.23 -1.99 82.64
N SER A 134 28.37 -1.93 83.65
CA SER A 134 27.90 -0.68 84.27
C SER A 134 27.69 -0.88 85.76
N GLY A 135 28.52 -0.22 86.59
CA GLY A 135 28.49 -0.37 88.05
C GLY A 135 28.70 -1.82 88.49
N SER A 136 27.73 -2.40 89.20
CA SER A 136 27.73 -3.79 89.68
C SER A 136 27.28 -4.82 88.63
N ARG A 137 26.93 -4.38 87.41
CA ARG A 137 26.46 -5.22 86.30
C ARG A 137 27.62 -5.61 85.37
N PRO A 138 27.84 -6.92 85.09
CA PRO A 138 28.79 -7.38 84.07
C PRO A 138 28.32 -7.01 82.65
N ALA A 139 29.17 -7.22 81.64
CA ALA A 139 28.73 -7.09 80.26
C ALA A 139 27.61 -8.11 79.96
N LEU A 140 26.57 -7.66 79.26
CA LEU A 140 25.43 -8.51 78.88
C LEU A 140 25.33 -8.55 77.35
N VAL A 141 25.05 -9.72 76.79
CA VAL A 141 24.61 -9.86 75.40
C VAL A 141 23.12 -10.08 75.40
N LEU A 142 22.37 -9.12 74.84
CA LEU A 142 20.93 -9.24 74.64
C LEU A 142 20.67 -9.73 73.21
N LEU A 143 19.79 -10.70 73.07
CA LEU A 143 19.25 -11.15 71.80
C LEU A 143 17.72 -11.07 71.86
N ALA A 144 17.13 -10.35 70.91
CA ALA A 144 15.69 -10.32 70.70
C ALA A 144 15.37 -10.96 69.34
N ALA A 145 14.48 -11.95 69.28
CA ALA A 145 14.07 -12.56 68.02
C ALA A 145 12.55 -12.51 67.85
N ILE A 146 12.10 -12.16 66.64
CA ILE A 146 10.68 -12.12 66.26
C ILE A 146 10.36 -13.22 65.25
N ASP A 147 9.20 -13.85 65.41
CA ASP A 147 8.68 -14.82 64.45
C ASP A 147 8.41 -14.15 63.08
N SER A 148 8.91 -14.76 62.00
CA SER A 148 8.73 -14.28 60.63
C SER A 148 7.49 -14.83 59.92
N VAL A 149 6.81 -15.84 60.49
CA VAL A 149 5.69 -16.56 59.83
C VAL A 149 4.59 -15.63 59.36
N ALA A 150 4.14 -14.68 60.20
CA ALA A 150 3.10 -13.73 59.82
C ALA A 150 3.53 -12.80 58.65
N PHE A 151 4.81 -12.38 58.65
CA PHE A 151 5.38 -11.57 57.57
C PHE A 151 5.54 -12.37 56.27
N GLN A 152 5.90 -13.65 56.35
CA GLN A 152 5.97 -14.55 55.19
C GLN A 152 4.58 -14.83 54.60
N HIS A 153 3.56 -15.06 55.44
CA HIS A 153 2.18 -15.18 54.97
C HIS A 153 1.70 -13.91 54.25
N ALA A 154 2.02 -12.73 54.77
CA ALA A 154 1.69 -11.47 54.11
C ALA A 154 2.38 -11.32 52.73
N ARG A 155 3.66 -11.72 52.63
CA ARG A 155 4.42 -11.75 51.36
C ARG A 155 3.77 -12.70 50.35
N HIS A 156 3.48 -13.94 50.75
CA HIS A 156 2.84 -14.94 49.88
C HIS A 156 1.44 -14.52 49.43
N ALA A 157 0.60 -14.00 50.34
CA ALA A 157 -0.73 -13.51 50.01
C ALA A 157 -0.68 -12.36 48.99
N THR A 158 0.29 -11.45 49.12
CA THR A 158 0.48 -10.37 48.16
C THR A 158 0.92 -10.91 46.80
N LEU A 159 1.87 -11.84 46.74
CA LEU A 159 2.31 -12.46 45.48
C LEU A 159 1.14 -13.11 44.74
N ILE A 160 0.30 -13.87 45.44
CA ILE A 160 -0.89 -14.50 44.85
C ILE A 160 -1.85 -13.43 44.33
N THR A 161 -2.12 -12.39 45.12
CA THR A 161 -3.03 -11.30 44.72
C THR A 161 -2.51 -10.57 43.50
N LEU A 162 -1.21 -10.28 43.45
CA LEU A 162 -0.57 -9.63 42.31
C LEU A 162 -0.62 -10.51 41.05
N PHE A 163 -0.39 -11.81 41.19
CA PHE A 163 -0.49 -12.77 40.09
C PHE A 163 -1.92 -12.83 39.54
N VAL A 164 -2.92 -12.99 40.41
CA VAL A 164 -4.34 -13.04 40.01
C VAL A 164 -4.77 -11.73 39.33
N LEU A 165 -4.41 -10.58 39.89
CA LEU A 165 -4.77 -9.28 39.33
C LEU A 165 -4.09 -9.04 37.97
N SER A 166 -2.83 -9.46 37.84
CA SER A 166 -2.09 -9.38 36.56
C SER A 166 -2.70 -10.30 35.50
N ALA A 167 -3.03 -11.55 35.86
CA ALA A 167 -3.67 -12.49 34.95
C ALA A 167 -5.04 -11.97 34.46
N LEU A 168 -5.84 -11.42 35.38
CA LEU A 168 -7.13 -10.80 35.05
C LEU A 168 -6.95 -9.57 34.14
N GLY A 169 -5.97 -8.71 34.45
CA GLY A 169 -5.66 -7.53 33.65
C GLY A 169 -5.22 -7.87 32.22
N ILE A 170 -4.38 -8.89 32.05
CA ILE A 170 -3.94 -9.37 30.74
C ILE A 170 -5.11 -9.96 29.95
N ALA A 171 -5.97 -10.75 30.59
CA ALA A 171 -7.15 -11.31 29.96
C ALA A 171 -8.10 -10.21 29.46
N LEU A 172 -8.37 -9.20 30.28
CA LEU A 172 -9.20 -8.06 29.92
C LEU A 172 -8.58 -7.24 28.78
N ALA A 173 -7.28 -6.94 28.85
CA ALA A 173 -6.56 -6.21 27.81
C ALA A 173 -6.61 -6.95 26.46
N THR A 174 -6.47 -8.28 26.47
CA THR A 174 -6.56 -9.12 25.27
C THR A 174 -7.97 -9.08 24.68
N LEU A 175 -9.00 -9.19 25.53
CA LEU A 175 -10.40 -9.14 25.09
C LEU A 175 -10.76 -7.79 24.49
N CYS A 176 -10.39 -6.69 25.17
CA CYS A 176 -10.58 -5.33 24.68
C CYS A 176 -9.82 -5.07 23.38
N GLY A 177 -8.55 -5.47 23.31
CA GLY A 177 -7.73 -5.34 22.09
C GLY A 177 -8.33 -6.08 20.90
N HIS A 178 -8.85 -7.30 21.12
CA HIS A 178 -9.53 -8.06 20.08
C HIS A 178 -10.86 -7.41 19.64
N TRP A 179 -11.62 -6.86 20.59
CA TRP A 179 -12.87 -6.15 20.29
C TRP A 179 -12.62 -4.87 19.48
N ILE A 180 -11.67 -4.03 19.92
CA ILE A 180 -11.26 -2.80 19.22
C ILE A 180 -10.78 -3.13 17.81
N ALA A 181 -9.92 -4.14 17.65
CA ALA A 181 -9.43 -4.54 16.33
C ALA A 181 -10.57 -5.04 15.42
N ARG A 182 -11.55 -5.77 15.97
CA ARG A 182 -12.70 -6.27 15.20
C ARG A 182 -13.59 -5.13 14.71
N VAL A 183 -13.83 -4.11 15.54
CA VAL A 183 -14.63 -2.94 15.17
C VAL A 183 -13.86 -2.04 14.19
N GLY A 184 -12.60 -1.72 14.48
CA GLY A 184 -11.78 -0.85 13.65
C GLY A 184 -11.47 -1.41 12.25
N LEU A 185 -11.41 -2.74 12.10
CA LEU A 185 -11.17 -3.40 10.81
C LEU A 185 -12.45 -3.78 10.06
N ARG A 186 -13.63 -3.47 10.61
CA ARG A 186 -14.90 -3.75 9.93
C ARG A 186 -15.00 -3.05 8.57
N PRO A 187 -14.68 -1.74 8.42
CA PRO A 187 -14.78 -1.05 7.13
C PRO A 187 -13.89 -1.68 6.04
N VAL A 188 -12.70 -2.18 6.42
CA VAL A 188 -11.79 -2.88 5.49
C VAL A 188 -12.43 -4.16 4.94
N ARG A 189 -13.17 -4.90 5.78
CA ARG A 189 -13.87 -6.11 5.34
C ARG A 189 -15.05 -5.79 4.41
N GLU A 190 -15.76 -4.71 4.69
CA GLU A 190 -16.86 -4.23 3.84
C GLU A 190 -16.32 -3.78 2.47
N LEU A 191 -15.26 -2.98 2.42
CA LEU A 191 -14.57 -2.62 1.18
C LEU A 191 -14.05 -3.85 0.41
N SER A 192 -13.45 -4.82 1.12
CA SER A 192 -13.01 -6.06 0.48
C SER A 192 -14.17 -6.89 -0.08
N ALA A 193 -15.36 -6.83 0.52
CA ALA A 193 -16.55 -7.51 0.01
C ALA A 193 -17.12 -6.79 -1.21
N GLU A 194 -17.17 -5.46 -1.21
CA GLU A 194 -17.55 -4.65 -2.37
C GLU A 194 -16.59 -4.89 -3.54
N ALA A 195 -15.28 -4.85 -3.30
CA ALA A 195 -14.26 -5.09 -4.33
C ALA A 195 -14.38 -6.48 -4.98
N ARG A 196 -14.83 -7.49 -4.25
CA ARG A 196 -15.06 -8.85 -4.78
C ARG A 196 -16.30 -8.96 -5.68
N GLN A 197 -17.24 -8.03 -5.60
CA GLN A 197 -18.42 -8.01 -6.45
C GLN A 197 -18.15 -7.37 -7.81
N ILE A 198 -17.08 -6.57 -7.91
CA ILE A 198 -16.65 -5.96 -9.17
C ILE A 198 -16.28 -7.06 -10.16
N SER A 199 -16.99 -7.08 -11.28
CA SER A 199 -16.80 -8.03 -12.37
C SER A 199 -16.80 -7.27 -13.70
N PRO A 200 -16.28 -7.87 -14.80
CA PRO A 200 -16.33 -7.25 -16.12
C PRO A 200 -17.74 -6.81 -16.57
N LYS A 201 -18.79 -7.49 -16.07
CA LYS A 201 -20.20 -7.17 -16.37
C LYS A 201 -20.76 -6.02 -15.54
N GLN A 202 -20.08 -5.62 -14.46
CA GLN A 202 -20.50 -4.59 -13.50
C GLN A 202 -19.35 -3.64 -13.18
N LEU A 203 -18.61 -3.23 -14.21
CA LEU A 203 -17.48 -2.31 -14.08
C LEU A 203 -17.88 -0.90 -13.63
N SER A 204 -19.16 -0.55 -13.70
CA SER A 204 -19.71 0.74 -13.23
C SER A 204 -19.88 0.83 -11.71
N GLN A 205 -19.76 -0.29 -10.98
CA GLN A 205 -19.81 -0.27 -9.52
C GLN A 205 -18.55 0.39 -8.95
N ARG A 206 -18.71 1.20 -7.90
CA ARG A 206 -17.61 1.88 -7.20
C ARG A 206 -17.62 1.53 -5.73
N LEU A 207 -16.43 1.59 -5.11
CA LEU A 207 -16.29 1.47 -3.67
C LEU A 207 -16.90 2.72 -3.00
N ARG A 208 -17.68 2.52 -1.94
CA ARG A 208 -18.29 3.62 -1.20
C ARG A 208 -17.23 4.44 -0.47
N LEU A 209 -17.32 5.76 -0.57
CA LEU A 209 -16.42 6.70 0.11
C LEU A 209 -17.01 7.27 1.41
N GLU A 210 -18.33 7.22 1.56
CA GLU A 210 -19.06 7.80 2.70
C GLU A 210 -18.85 6.97 3.98
N GLY A 211 -18.54 7.65 5.08
CA GLY A 211 -18.37 7.00 6.39
C GLY A 211 -17.06 6.24 6.60
N LEU A 212 -16.12 6.33 5.65
CA LEU A 212 -14.79 5.73 5.80
C LEU A 212 -13.84 6.65 6.62
N PRO A 213 -12.95 6.06 7.43
CA PRO A 213 -11.78 6.75 7.96
C PRO A 213 -10.95 7.38 6.83
N THR A 214 -10.30 8.52 7.08
CA THR A 214 -9.55 9.29 6.07
C THR A 214 -8.50 8.43 5.36
N GLU A 215 -7.82 7.55 6.09
CA GLU A 215 -6.80 6.65 5.54
C GLU A 215 -7.39 5.65 4.53
N LEU A 216 -8.60 5.17 4.77
CA LEU A 216 -9.29 4.25 3.86
C LEU A 216 -10.01 4.97 2.72
N SER A 217 -10.48 6.19 2.96
CA SER A 217 -11.13 7.02 1.95
C SER A 217 -10.17 7.34 0.79
N ALA A 218 -8.92 7.72 1.11
CA ALA A 218 -7.90 7.97 0.10
C ALA A 218 -7.59 6.71 -0.74
N LEU A 219 -7.51 5.53 -0.10
CA LEU A 219 -7.28 4.26 -0.79
C LEU A 219 -8.46 3.88 -1.70
N ALA A 220 -9.69 3.99 -1.20
CA ALA A 220 -10.89 3.71 -1.99
C ALA A 220 -11.03 4.69 -3.17
N GLY A 221 -10.65 5.96 -2.99
CA GLY A 221 -10.59 6.96 -4.07
C GLY A 221 -9.62 6.55 -5.18
N ALA A 222 -8.37 6.22 -4.83
CA ALA A 222 -7.38 5.76 -5.80
C ALA A 222 -7.81 4.46 -6.51
N PHE A 223 -8.48 3.55 -5.79
CA PHE A 223 -9.03 2.34 -6.40
C PHE A 223 -10.16 2.65 -7.40
N ASN A 224 -11.06 3.58 -7.06
CA ASN A 224 -12.11 4.03 -7.95
C ASN A 224 -11.55 4.70 -9.22
N GLU A 225 -10.51 5.52 -9.13
CA GLU A 225 -9.83 6.08 -10.30
C GLU A 225 -9.22 5.00 -11.21
N ALA A 226 -8.66 3.93 -10.62
CA ALA A 226 -8.16 2.80 -11.38
C ALA A 226 -9.30 2.04 -12.10
N LEU A 227 -10.45 1.89 -11.43
CA LEU A 227 -11.65 1.32 -12.06
C LEU A 227 -12.16 2.19 -13.21
N ASP A 228 -12.14 3.52 -13.07
CA ASP A 228 -12.55 4.44 -14.15
C ASP A 228 -11.70 4.24 -15.40
N ARG A 229 -10.37 4.14 -15.23
CA ARG A 229 -9.45 3.88 -16.35
C ARG A 229 -9.70 2.51 -16.98
N LEU A 230 -9.99 1.49 -16.16
CA LEU A 230 -10.27 0.14 -16.63
C LEU A 230 -11.60 0.07 -17.38
N GLU A 231 -12.66 0.71 -16.88
CA GLU A 231 -13.96 0.80 -17.54
C GLU A 231 -13.84 1.52 -18.89
N GLN A 232 -13.13 2.64 -18.96
CA GLN A 232 -12.88 3.35 -20.22
C GLN A 232 -12.11 2.49 -21.22
N ALA A 233 -11.10 1.75 -20.78
CA ALA A 233 -10.35 0.84 -21.66
C ALA A 233 -11.25 -0.31 -22.15
N TYR A 234 -12.11 -0.86 -21.29
CA TYR A 234 -13.04 -1.92 -21.64
C TYR A 234 -14.08 -1.46 -22.67
N LEU A 235 -14.71 -0.30 -22.46
CA LEU A 235 -15.70 0.28 -23.40
C LEU A 235 -15.08 0.54 -24.77
N ARG A 236 -13.84 1.04 -24.82
CA ARG A 236 -13.11 1.23 -26.09
C ARG A 236 -12.86 -0.10 -26.80
N LEU A 237 -12.48 -1.14 -26.06
CA LEU A 237 -12.25 -2.47 -26.61
C LEU A 237 -13.55 -3.10 -27.13
N GLU A 238 -14.65 -2.95 -26.41
CA GLU A 238 -15.97 -3.47 -26.82
C GLU A 238 -16.46 -2.78 -28.09
N SER A 239 -16.39 -1.44 -28.14
CA SER A 239 -16.71 -0.68 -29.36
C SER A 239 -15.85 -1.13 -30.53
N PHE A 240 -14.53 -1.25 -30.33
CA PHE A 240 -13.62 -1.71 -31.38
C PHE A 240 -14.01 -3.10 -31.91
N ASN A 241 -14.29 -4.07 -31.04
CA ASN A 241 -14.70 -5.41 -31.46
C ASN A 241 -16.03 -5.40 -32.23
N ALA A 242 -17.00 -4.59 -31.78
CA ALA A 242 -18.28 -4.46 -32.45
C ALA A 242 -18.12 -3.88 -33.87
N ASP A 243 -17.32 -2.82 -34.00
CA ASP A 243 -17.07 -2.15 -35.27
C ASP A 243 -16.32 -3.06 -36.25
N VAL A 244 -15.28 -3.75 -35.78
CA VAL A 244 -14.53 -4.75 -36.58
C VAL A 244 -15.45 -5.85 -37.09
N ALA A 245 -16.31 -6.39 -36.22
CA ALA A 245 -17.25 -7.44 -36.60
C ALA A 245 -18.25 -6.97 -37.67
N HIS A 246 -18.69 -5.71 -37.62
CA HIS A 246 -19.63 -5.16 -38.59
C HIS A 246 -18.96 -4.96 -39.97
N GLU A 247 -17.79 -4.33 -39.99
CA GLU A 247 -17.08 -4.01 -41.24
C GLU A 247 -16.53 -5.24 -41.97
N LEU A 248 -16.23 -6.33 -41.26
CA LEU A 248 -15.84 -7.59 -41.89
C LEU A 248 -17.04 -8.41 -42.38
N ARG A 249 -18.21 -8.31 -41.73
CA ARG A 249 -19.38 -9.14 -42.04
C ARG A 249 -19.95 -8.85 -43.42
N THR A 250 -20.08 -7.57 -43.78
CA THR A 250 -20.64 -7.12 -45.05
C THR A 250 -19.85 -7.61 -46.28
N PRO A 251 -18.53 -7.35 -46.40
CA PRO A 251 -17.74 -7.84 -47.53
C PRO A 251 -17.69 -9.37 -47.60
N LEU A 252 -17.61 -10.06 -46.46
CA LEU A 252 -17.67 -11.52 -46.43
C LEU A 252 -19.01 -12.06 -46.93
N ALA A 253 -20.13 -11.43 -46.55
CA ALA A 253 -21.45 -11.83 -47.04
C ALA A 253 -21.58 -11.61 -48.56
N ASN A 254 -21.03 -10.51 -49.08
CA ASN A 254 -21.00 -10.22 -50.51
C ASN A 254 -20.17 -11.26 -51.29
N LEU A 255 -18.95 -11.55 -50.84
CA LEU A 255 -18.09 -12.58 -51.44
C LEU A 255 -18.77 -13.95 -51.47
N ILE A 256 -19.40 -14.35 -50.36
CA ILE A 256 -20.15 -15.61 -50.27
C ILE A 256 -21.34 -15.59 -51.25
N GLY A 257 -22.11 -14.50 -51.28
CA GLY A 257 -23.27 -14.36 -52.16
C GLY A 257 -22.91 -14.40 -53.65
N GLN A 258 -21.90 -13.63 -54.07
CA GLN A 258 -21.39 -13.61 -55.44
C GLN A 258 -20.91 -15.01 -55.86
N SER A 259 -20.18 -15.69 -54.98
CA SER A 259 -19.70 -17.06 -55.22
C SER A 259 -20.85 -18.06 -55.34
N GLN A 260 -21.85 -18.00 -54.44
CA GLN A 260 -23.04 -18.86 -54.52
C GLN A 260 -23.83 -18.64 -55.81
N VAL A 261 -24.01 -17.37 -56.20
CA VAL A 261 -24.74 -17.00 -57.43
C VAL A 261 -23.99 -17.46 -58.68
N ALA A 262 -22.66 -17.38 -58.68
CA ALA A 262 -21.82 -17.89 -59.76
C ALA A 262 -21.87 -19.42 -59.87
N LEU A 263 -21.94 -20.13 -58.74
CA LEU A 263 -22.01 -21.60 -58.68
C LEU A 263 -23.43 -22.17 -58.87
N SER A 264 -24.48 -21.34 -58.79
CA SER A 264 -25.88 -21.81 -58.86
C SER A 264 -26.30 -22.45 -60.19
N ARG A 265 -25.60 -22.14 -61.29
CA ARG A 265 -25.81 -22.69 -62.63
C ARG A 265 -24.55 -22.48 -63.49
N GLU A 266 -24.42 -23.23 -64.58
CA GLU A 266 -23.38 -23.01 -65.58
C GLU A 266 -23.47 -21.59 -66.17
N ARG A 267 -22.31 -20.95 -66.34
CA ARG A 267 -22.14 -19.63 -66.92
C ARG A 267 -21.00 -19.62 -67.93
N SER A 268 -20.88 -18.53 -68.69
CA SER A 268 -19.74 -18.35 -69.59
C SER A 268 -18.44 -18.16 -68.79
N ALA A 269 -17.30 -18.46 -69.43
CA ALA A 269 -15.99 -18.19 -68.81
C ALA A 269 -15.83 -16.70 -68.43
N GLN A 270 -16.34 -15.80 -69.28
CA GLN A 270 -16.31 -14.36 -69.04
C GLN A 270 -17.09 -13.96 -67.77
N ASP A 271 -18.28 -14.53 -67.54
CA ASP A 271 -19.03 -14.27 -66.29
C ASP A 271 -18.27 -14.71 -65.04
N TYR A 272 -17.51 -15.81 -65.12
CA TYR A 272 -16.68 -16.28 -64.01
C TYR A 272 -15.46 -15.38 -63.79
N GLU A 273 -14.82 -14.91 -64.86
CA GLU A 273 -13.72 -13.95 -64.76
C GLU A 273 -14.17 -12.64 -64.09
N GLU A 274 -15.34 -12.10 -64.47
CA GLU A 274 -15.92 -10.91 -63.83
C GLU A 274 -16.19 -11.12 -62.33
N VAL A 275 -16.73 -12.28 -61.94
CA VAL A 275 -16.95 -12.61 -60.52
C VAL A 275 -15.63 -12.76 -59.77
N LEU A 276 -14.63 -13.41 -60.36
CA LEU A 276 -13.31 -13.57 -59.75
C LEU A 276 -12.61 -12.22 -59.59
N GLN A 277 -12.73 -11.33 -60.55
CA GLN A 277 -12.19 -9.98 -60.49
C GLN A 277 -12.87 -9.18 -59.37
N SER A 278 -14.21 -9.18 -59.31
CA SER A 278 -14.96 -8.53 -58.23
C SER A 278 -14.61 -9.10 -56.85
N ASN A 279 -14.47 -10.43 -56.74
CA ASN A 279 -14.04 -11.07 -55.50
C ASN A 279 -12.61 -10.68 -55.10
N LEU A 280 -11.70 -10.58 -56.06
CA LEU A 280 -10.31 -10.16 -55.81
C LEU A 280 -10.28 -8.73 -55.26
N GLU A 281 -11.00 -7.80 -55.89
CA GLU A 281 -11.11 -6.42 -55.42
C GLU A 281 -11.62 -6.35 -53.97
N GLU A 282 -12.66 -7.14 -53.64
CA GLU A 282 -13.22 -7.17 -52.28
C GLU A 282 -12.27 -7.84 -51.25
N LEU A 283 -11.47 -8.83 -51.67
CA LEU A 283 -10.43 -9.42 -50.83
C LEU A 283 -9.27 -8.45 -50.56
N GLU A 284 -8.85 -7.68 -51.56
CA GLU A 284 -7.83 -6.64 -51.39
C GLU A 284 -8.33 -5.52 -50.47
N ARG A 285 -9.60 -5.19 -50.59
CA ARG A 285 -10.31 -4.26 -49.71
C ARG A 285 -10.34 -4.76 -48.27
N LEU A 286 -10.72 -6.02 -48.04
CA LEU A 286 -10.65 -6.67 -46.73
C LEU A 286 -9.23 -6.65 -46.14
N ARG A 287 -8.20 -6.92 -46.96
CA ARG A 287 -6.79 -6.84 -46.53
C ARG A 287 -6.44 -5.42 -46.05
N ALA A 288 -6.87 -4.39 -46.76
CA ALA A 288 -6.64 -2.99 -46.37
C ALA A 288 -7.29 -2.67 -45.01
N ILE A 289 -8.57 -3.06 -44.82
CA ILE A 289 -9.28 -2.87 -43.54
C ILE A 289 -8.51 -3.51 -42.38
N VAL A 290 -8.09 -4.78 -42.54
CA VAL A 290 -7.36 -5.50 -41.49
C VAL A 290 -6.04 -4.82 -41.15
N ASN A 291 -5.29 -4.36 -42.15
CA ASN A 291 -4.03 -3.65 -41.95
C ASN A 291 -4.24 -2.28 -41.27
N ASP A 292 -5.31 -1.56 -41.63
CA ASP A 292 -5.70 -0.30 -40.98
C ASP A 292 -6.08 -0.53 -39.51
N MET A 293 -6.84 -1.59 -39.22
CA MET A 293 -7.21 -1.97 -37.85
C MET A 293 -5.99 -2.34 -37.00
N LEU A 294 -5.07 -3.16 -37.53
CA LEU A 294 -3.83 -3.54 -36.82
C LEU A 294 -2.93 -2.34 -36.56
N PHE A 295 -2.88 -1.40 -37.51
CA PHE A 295 -2.17 -0.14 -37.33
C PHE A 295 -2.79 0.68 -36.19
N LEU A 296 -4.11 0.91 -36.23
CA LEU A 296 -4.83 1.67 -35.20
C LEU A 296 -4.70 1.04 -33.80
N ALA A 297 -4.77 -0.29 -33.69
CA ALA A 297 -4.58 -1.00 -32.44
C ALA A 297 -3.16 -0.80 -31.86
N ARG A 298 -2.13 -0.74 -32.72
CA ARG A 298 -0.75 -0.45 -32.29
C ARG A 298 -0.61 0.97 -31.74
N VAL A 299 -1.30 1.94 -32.34
CA VAL A 299 -1.28 3.33 -31.87
C VAL A 299 -1.99 3.47 -30.51
N ASP A 300 -3.12 2.78 -30.30
CA ASP A 300 -3.83 2.79 -29.01
C ASP A 300 -3.00 2.26 -27.84
N GLN A 301 -2.04 1.38 -28.12
CA GLN A 301 -1.11 0.85 -27.13
C GLN A 301 0.07 1.80 -26.83
N GLY A 302 0.06 3.03 -27.37
CA GLY A 302 1.11 4.02 -27.19
C GLY A 302 2.28 3.89 -28.17
N GLY A 303 2.07 3.24 -29.31
CA GLY A 303 3.09 3.19 -30.36
C GLY A 303 3.44 4.59 -30.86
N LEU A 304 4.72 4.96 -30.78
CA LEU A 304 5.27 6.19 -31.35
C LEU A 304 5.92 5.90 -32.70
N ALA A 305 6.01 6.91 -33.58
CA ALA A 305 6.80 6.81 -34.80
C ALA A 305 8.29 6.64 -34.44
N ALA A 306 8.88 5.52 -34.85
CA ALA A 306 10.19 5.07 -34.38
C ALA A 306 11.34 5.54 -35.30
N GLU A 307 11.07 5.68 -36.59
CA GLU A 307 12.07 6.01 -37.62
C GLU A 307 11.83 7.41 -38.20
N ARG A 308 11.83 8.42 -37.33
CA ARG A 308 11.62 9.82 -37.76
C ARG A 308 12.88 10.38 -38.42
N VAL A 309 12.74 10.88 -39.64
CA VAL A 309 13.81 11.52 -40.40
C VAL A 309 13.38 12.94 -40.77
N GLU A 310 14.30 13.89 -40.66
CA GLU A 310 14.05 15.27 -41.10
C GLU A 310 13.80 15.29 -42.61
N THR A 311 12.57 15.65 -43.00
CA THR A 311 12.11 15.54 -44.38
C THR A 311 11.39 16.81 -44.81
N SER A 312 11.57 17.22 -46.07
CA SER A 312 10.72 18.25 -46.71
C SER A 312 9.34 17.66 -46.95
N LEU A 313 8.32 18.23 -46.30
CA LEU A 313 6.95 17.76 -46.44
C LEU A 313 6.43 18.00 -47.86
N ALA A 314 6.87 19.06 -48.55
CA ALA A 314 6.48 19.29 -49.94
C ALA A 314 6.96 18.17 -50.87
N ALA A 315 8.18 17.65 -50.69
CA ALA A 315 8.70 16.55 -51.48
C ALA A 315 7.90 15.25 -51.29
N GLU A 316 7.52 14.95 -50.04
CA GLU A 316 6.71 13.77 -49.72
C GLU A 316 5.28 13.89 -50.24
N VAL A 317 4.67 15.07 -50.12
CA VAL A 317 3.34 15.33 -50.70
C VAL A 317 3.39 15.24 -52.23
N ALA A 318 4.39 15.82 -52.88
CA ALA A 318 4.55 15.72 -54.34
C ALA A 318 4.66 14.26 -54.79
N THR A 319 5.50 13.47 -54.12
CA THR A 319 5.63 12.02 -54.38
C THR A 319 4.28 11.30 -54.23
N THR A 320 3.48 11.68 -53.23
CA THR A 320 2.16 11.10 -52.98
C THR A 320 1.15 11.52 -54.06
N VAL A 321 1.22 12.77 -54.54
CA VAL A 321 0.37 13.27 -55.63
C VAL A 321 0.70 12.55 -56.94
N ASP A 322 1.99 12.39 -57.27
CA ASP A 322 2.43 11.67 -58.47
C ASP A 322 1.96 10.21 -58.44
N PHE A 323 2.01 9.56 -57.27
CA PHE A 323 1.51 8.18 -57.11
C PHE A 323 0.00 8.06 -57.34
N LEU A 324 -0.77 9.13 -57.09
CA LEU A 324 -2.23 9.15 -57.20
C LEU A 324 -2.71 9.81 -58.51
N GLU A 325 -1.82 10.17 -59.43
CA GLU A 325 -2.12 10.90 -60.66
C GLU A 325 -3.25 10.26 -61.47
N VAL A 326 -3.19 8.93 -61.67
CA VAL A 326 -4.23 8.17 -62.39
C VAL A 326 -5.62 8.34 -61.76
N ILE A 327 -5.71 8.33 -60.43
CA ILE A 327 -6.98 8.46 -59.71
C ILE A 327 -7.54 9.88 -59.86
N PHE A 328 -6.67 10.89 -59.80
CA PHE A 328 -7.08 12.27 -59.99
C PHE A 328 -7.55 12.54 -61.43
N ASP A 329 -6.88 11.95 -62.42
CA ASP A 329 -7.27 12.03 -63.83
C ASP A 329 -8.62 11.34 -64.10
N GLU A 330 -8.82 10.14 -63.55
CA GLU A 330 -10.09 9.40 -63.66
C GLU A 330 -11.26 10.16 -63.04
N GLN A 331 -11.03 10.89 -61.94
CA GLN A 331 -12.05 11.72 -61.29
C GLN A 331 -12.13 13.14 -61.86
N GLY A 332 -11.20 13.53 -62.74
CA GLY A 332 -11.13 14.86 -63.34
C GLY A 332 -10.82 15.98 -62.36
N VAL A 333 -9.99 15.73 -61.33
CA VAL A 333 -9.69 16.70 -60.25
C VAL A 333 -8.23 17.15 -60.33
N GLN A 334 -7.98 18.44 -60.10
CA GLN A 334 -6.60 18.98 -60.07
C GLN A 334 -6.10 19.20 -58.65
N VAL A 335 -4.85 18.82 -58.36
CA VAL A 335 -4.20 19.06 -57.07
C VAL A 335 -3.16 20.17 -57.18
N ASN A 336 -3.27 21.20 -56.34
CA ASN A 336 -2.31 22.28 -56.26
C ASN A 336 -1.59 22.26 -54.90
N LEU A 337 -0.28 22.02 -54.92
CA LEU A 337 0.59 22.11 -53.74
C LEU A 337 1.12 23.54 -53.55
N ARG A 338 1.01 24.07 -52.34
CA ARG A 338 1.55 25.38 -51.95
C ARG A 338 2.31 25.32 -50.62
N GLY A 339 3.48 25.95 -50.60
CA GLY A 339 4.33 26.03 -49.41
C GLY A 339 5.20 24.79 -49.21
N ASP A 340 6.06 24.85 -48.20
CA ASP A 340 6.88 23.74 -47.72
C ASP A 340 7.13 23.91 -46.22
N ALA A 341 7.38 22.80 -45.54
CA ALA A 341 7.80 22.75 -44.15
C ALA A 341 8.76 21.56 -43.96
N ARG A 342 9.71 21.69 -43.03
CA ARG A 342 10.58 20.58 -42.63
C ARG A 342 10.14 20.05 -41.27
N ALA A 343 9.98 18.74 -41.15
CA ALA A 343 9.63 18.07 -39.91
C ALA A 343 10.31 16.70 -39.80
N CYS A 344 10.48 16.22 -38.56
CA CYS A 344 10.99 14.88 -38.30
C CYS A 344 9.82 13.89 -38.34
N VAL A 345 9.66 13.22 -39.48
CA VAL A 345 8.53 12.31 -39.73
C VAL A 345 9.02 10.93 -40.14
N GLU A 346 8.24 9.91 -39.80
CA GLU A 346 8.37 8.60 -40.42
C GLU A 346 7.69 8.65 -41.79
N ARG A 347 8.49 8.67 -42.86
CA ARG A 347 8.04 8.99 -44.23
C ARG A 347 6.83 8.16 -44.67
N ALA A 348 6.86 6.85 -44.42
CA ALA A 348 5.78 5.94 -44.79
C ALA A 348 4.44 6.28 -44.09
N LEU A 349 4.48 6.62 -42.79
CA LEU A 349 3.29 7.01 -42.04
C LEU A 349 2.77 8.38 -42.48
N PHE A 350 3.67 9.32 -42.73
CA PHE A 350 3.31 10.63 -43.25
C PHE A 350 2.62 10.53 -44.61
N GLN A 351 3.23 9.83 -45.56
CA GLN A 351 2.64 9.56 -46.88
C GLN A 351 1.26 8.90 -46.73
N ARG A 352 1.12 7.90 -45.85
CA ARG A 352 -0.18 7.26 -45.57
C ARG A 352 -1.25 8.24 -45.09
N ALA A 353 -0.91 9.20 -44.23
CA ALA A 353 -1.86 10.23 -43.79
C ALA A 353 -2.25 11.17 -44.94
N VAL A 354 -1.27 11.60 -45.74
CA VAL A 354 -1.51 12.45 -46.92
C VAL A 354 -2.37 11.74 -47.95
N THR A 355 -2.08 10.47 -48.28
CA THR A 355 -2.90 9.64 -49.17
C THR A 355 -4.35 9.59 -48.70
N ASN A 356 -4.58 9.38 -47.40
CA ASN A 356 -5.94 9.34 -46.85
C ASN A 356 -6.68 10.68 -46.98
N LEU A 357 -6.00 11.81 -46.75
CA LEU A 357 -6.59 13.14 -46.94
C LEU A 357 -6.86 13.46 -48.42
N LEU A 358 -5.93 13.15 -49.31
CA LEU A 358 -6.08 13.39 -50.74
C LEU A 358 -7.17 12.52 -51.35
N TYR A 359 -7.24 11.25 -50.97
CA TYR A 359 -8.30 10.35 -51.42
C TYR A 359 -9.68 10.80 -50.92
N ASN A 360 -9.76 11.27 -49.66
CA ASN A 360 -10.97 11.86 -49.12
C ASN A 360 -11.39 13.13 -49.89
N ALA A 361 -10.43 14.01 -50.19
CA ALA A 361 -10.68 15.23 -50.95
C ALA A 361 -11.15 14.93 -52.38
N ALA A 362 -10.53 13.99 -53.07
CA ALA A 362 -10.90 13.58 -54.43
C ALA A 362 -12.34 13.05 -54.49
N GLN A 363 -12.67 12.12 -53.59
CA GLN A 363 -14.01 11.50 -53.50
C GLN A 363 -15.15 12.50 -53.25
N HIS A 364 -14.86 13.63 -52.61
CA HIS A 364 -15.84 14.67 -52.30
C HIS A 364 -15.76 15.89 -53.22
N THR A 365 -14.91 15.85 -54.25
CA THR A 365 -14.78 16.92 -55.24
C THR A 365 -15.47 16.51 -56.53
N ALA A 366 -16.33 17.38 -57.06
CA ALA A 366 -16.94 17.14 -58.36
C ALA A 366 -15.89 17.21 -59.49
N PRO A 367 -16.08 16.49 -60.62
CA PRO A 367 -15.19 16.59 -61.78
C PRO A 367 -15.00 18.05 -62.24
N GLY A 368 -13.76 18.40 -62.57
CA GLY A 368 -13.32 19.78 -62.86
C GLY A 368 -13.00 20.62 -61.62
N GLY A 369 -13.20 20.07 -60.41
CA GLY A 369 -12.85 20.72 -59.16
C GLY A 369 -11.35 20.73 -58.86
N ARG A 370 -10.96 21.46 -57.82
CA ARG A 370 -9.57 21.66 -57.43
C ARG A 370 -9.36 21.38 -55.95
N ILE A 371 -8.35 20.58 -55.63
CA ILE A 371 -7.86 20.31 -54.28
C ILE A 371 -6.64 21.21 -54.03
N GLU A 372 -6.64 21.95 -52.93
CA GLU A 372 -5.49 22.76 -52.52
C GLU A 372 -4.80 22.12 -51.31
N VAL A 373 -3.53 21.76 -51.47
CA VAL A 373 -2.68 21.30 -50.37
C VAL A 373 -1.80 22.46 -49.93
N ARG A 374 -1.89 22.86 -48.65
CA ARG A 374 -1.06 23.91 -48.06
C ARG A 374 -0.19 23.34 -46.96
N LEU A 375 1.10 23.65 -47.04
CA LEU A 375 2.11 23.30 -46.06
C LEU A 375 2.66 24.57 -45.43
N SER A 376 2.72 24.62 -44.09
CA SER A 376 3.30 25.76 -43.38
C SER A 376 3.97 25.32 -42.09
N GLY A 377 5.03 26.01 -41.66
CA GLY A 377 5.64 25.83 -40.35
C GLY A 377 5.11 26.88 -39.37
N GLU A 378 4.48 26.46 -38.27
CA GLU A 378 3.97 27.34 -37.23
C GLU A 378 4.54 26.94 -35.86
N ARG A 379 5.25 27.86 -35.19
CA ARG A 379 5.67 27.79 -33.76
C ARG A 379 5.95 26.37 -33.22
N GLY A 380 6.92 25.66 -33.80
CA GLY A 380 7.36 24.34 -33.33
C GLY A 380 6.55 23.15 -33.85
N ALA A 381 5.62 23.36 -34.79
CA ALA A 381 4.91 22.32 -35.52
C ALA A 381 4.88 22.62 -37.04
N ALA A 382 4.80 21.58 -37.85
CA ALA A 382 4.48 21.68 -39.27
C ALA A 382 3.00 21.34 -39.48
N LEU A 383 2.31 22.20 -40.21
CA LEU A 383 0.89 22.13 -40.51
C LEU A 383 0.67 21.63 -41.94
N VAL A 384 -0.16 20.60 -42.08
CA VAL A 384 -0.59 20.03 -43.36
C VAL A 384 -2.08 20.25 -43.53
N GLU A 385 -2.47 20.95 -44.59
CA GLU A 385 -3.86 21.27 -44.91
C GLU A 385 -4.23 20.74 -46.29
N VAL A 386 -5.32 20.00 -46.40
CA VAL A 386 -5.93 19.59 -47.67
C VAL A 386 -7.33 20.19 -47.72
N SER A 387 -7.57 21.05 -48.70
CA SER A 387 -8.82 21.78 -48.87
C SER A 387 -9.50 21.38 -50.17
N ASN A 388 -10.80 21.12 -50.11
CA ASN A 388 -11.62 20.82 -51.28
C ASN A 388 -12.98 21.53 -51.22
N PRO A 389 -13.59 21.84 -52.39
CA PRO A 389 -14.96 22.31 -52.44
C PRO A 389 -15.90 21.25 -51.87
N GLY A 390 -16.91 21.67 -51.12
CA GLY A 390 -17.89 20.74 -50.57
C GLY A 390 -19.01 21.42 -49.80
N GLU A 391 -20.05 20.64 -49.51
CA GLU A 391 -21.16 21.11 -48.68
C GLU A 391 -20.71 21.44 -47.25
N PRO A 392 -21.36 22.41 -46.58
CA PRO A 392 -21.05 22.75 -45.20
C PRO A 392 -21.22 21.55 -44.27
N ILE A 393 -20.18 21.29 -43.47
CA ILE A 393 -20.19 20.22 -42.47
C ILE A 393 -20.65 20.82 -41.15
N ASN A 394 -21.70 20.28 -40.55
CA ASN A 394 -22.24 20.81 -39.31
C ASN A 394 -21.30 20.57 -38.11
N ALA A 395 -21.49 21.31 -37.02
CA ALA A 395 -20.57 21.26 -35.87
C ALA A 395 -20.51 19.87 -35.20
N GLU A 396 -21.63 19.16 -35.13
CA GLU A 396 -21.71 17.82 -34.53
C GLU A 396 -20.95 16.79 -35.35
N GLN A 397 -21.05 16.85 -36.68
CA GLN A 397 -20.30 16.02 -37.62
C GLN A 397 -18.82 16.30 -37.50
N ARG A 398 -18.40 17.57 -37.48
CA ARG A 398 -16.98 17.97 -37.36
C ARG A 398 -16.30 17.37 -36.13
N ALA A 399 -17.00 17.25 -35.00
CA ALA A 399 -16.46 16.64 -33.78
C ALA A 399 -16.16 15.13 -33.93
N ARG A 400 -16.85 14.46 -34.85
CA ARG A 400 -16.85 13.00 -34.99
C ARG A 400 -16.14 12.47 -36.25
N LEU A 401 -15.80 13.33 -37.20
CA LEU A 401 -15.18 12.93 -38.48
C LEU A 401 -13.88 12.11 -38.33
N PHE A 402 -13.15 12.29 -37.24
CA PHE A 402 -11.92 11.54 -36.95
C PHE A 402 -12.13 10.32 -36.03
N GLU A 403 -13.39 10.00 -35.68
CA GLU A 403 -13.75 8.74 -35.03
C GLU A 403 -13.64 7.59 -36.04
N ARG A 404 -13.35 6.39 -35.54
CA ARG A 404 -13.26 5.18 -36.38
C ARG A 404 -14.63 4.85 -36.94
N PHE A 405 -14.66 4.44 -38.21
CA PHE A 405 -15.87 3.97 -38.91
C PHE A 405 -16.99 5.03 -39.02
N TYR A 406 -16.73 6.27 -38.60
CA TYR A 406 -17.70 7.33 -38.71
C TYR A 406 -17.82 7.78 -40.16
N ARG A 407 -19.07 7.89 -40.64
CA ARG A 407 -19.42 8.38 -41.97
C ARG A 407 -20.63 9.30 -41.83
N ALA A 408 -20.60 10.48 -42.46
CA ALA A 408 -21.77 11.34 -42.55
C ALA A 408 -22.84 10.68 -43.45
N ASP A 409 -24.12 10.83 -43.11
CA ASP A 409 -25.24 10.12 -43.76
C ASP A 409 -25.33 10.34 -45.28
N LEU A 410 -24.84 11.47 -45.80
CA LEU A 410 -24.79 11.80 -47.24
C LEU A 410 -23.74 10.98 -48.02
N ALA A 411 -22.74 10.40 -47.35
CA ALA A 411 -21.67 9.60 -47.97
C ALA A 411 -22.02 8.11 -48.13
N ARG A 412 -23.21 7.67 -47.69
CA ARG A 412 -23.62 6.25 -47.82
C ARG A 412 -24.04 5.86 -49.23
N ALA A 413 -24.47 6.82 -50.06
CA ALA A 413 -25.04 6.54 -51.38
C ALA A 413 -24.00 6.41 -52.52
N ASN A 414 -22.84 7.08 -52.42
CA ASN A 414 -21.94 7.29 -53.58
C ASN A 414 -20.51 6.75 -53.43
N SER A 415 -20.13 6.12 -52.31
CA SER A 415 -18.75 5.63 -52.12
C SER A 415 -18.71 4.16 -51.73
N GLN A 416 -18.55 3.28 -52.72
CA GLN A 416 -18.23 1.86 -52.50
C GLN A 416 -16.80 1.65 -51.97
N SER A 417 -15.93 2.67 -51.94
CA SER A 417 -14.48 2.50 -51.68
C SER A 417 -13.94 2.96 -50.31
N SER A 418 -14.67 3.71 -49.47
CA SER A 418 -14.16 4.18 -48.16
C SER A 418 -14.84 3.55 -46.95
N HIS A 419 -14.06 2.91 -46.06
CA HIS A 419 -14.51 2.22 -44.83
C HIS A 419 -14.63 3.11 -43.59
N GLY A 420 -14.54 4.44 -43.74
CA GLY A 420 -14.59 5.36 -42.59
C GLY A 420 -13.37 5.27 -41.65
N LEU A 421 -12.31 4.57 -42.06
CA LEU A 421 -11.05 4.48 -41.30
C LEU A 421 -10.05 5.57 -41.67
N GLY A 422 -10.12 6.14 -42.87
CA GLY A 422 -9.08 7.03 -43.42
C GLY A 422 -8.76 8.23 -42.52
N LEU A 423 -9.77 8.99 -42.08
CA LEU A 423 -9.54 10.13 -41.18
C LEU A 423 -9.05 9.71 -39.79
N SER A 424 -9.48 8.55 -39.28
CA SER A 424 -8.94 8.02 -38.02
C SER A 424 -7.46 7.61 -38.13
N ILE A 425 -7.00 7.18 -39.32
CA ILE A 425 -5.58 6.92 -39.60
C ILE A 425 -4.79 8.23 -39.60
N VAL A 426 -5.32 9.30 -40.20
CA VAL A 426 -4.71 10.64 -40.15
C VAL A 426 -4.54 11.09 -38.70
N LYS A 427 -5.56 10.91 -37.87
CA LYS A 427 -5.50 11.21 -36.43
C LYS A 427 -4.44 10.37 -35.71
N ALA A 428 -4.37 9.08 -36.01
CA ALA A 428 -3.38 8.19 -35.43
C ALA A 428 -1.95 8.59 -35.81
N VAL A 429 -1.69 8.87 -37.09
CA VAL A 429 -0.38 9.34 -37.58
C VAL A 429 0.00 10.68 -36.95
N ALA A 430 -0.92 11.64 -36.88
CA ALA A 430 -0.66 12.94 -36.23
C ALA A 430 -0.25 12.75 -34.76
N SER A 431 -0.99 11.91 -34.03
CA SER A 431 -0.73 11.60 -32.62
C SER A 431 0.62 10.90 -32.44
N MET A 432 0.97 9.95 -33.32
CA MET A 432 2.28 9.28 -33.33
C MET A 432 3.46 10.24 -33.57
N HIS A 433 3.20 11.42 -34.16
CA HIS A 433 4.16 12.48 -34.45
C HIS A 433 4.04 13.68 -33.50
N GLY A 434 3.29 13.55 -32.39
CA GLY A 434 3.15 14.59 -31.36
C GLY A 434 2.15 15.71 -31.69
N GLY A 435 1.50 15.64 -32.86
CA GLY A 435 0.54 16.65 -33.31
C GLY A 435 -0.93 16.26 -33.11
N SER A 436 -1.81 17.03 -33.74
CA SER A 436 -3.27 16.93 -33.64
C SER A 436 -3.93 17.09 -35.01
N VAL A 437 -5.23 16.77 -35.08
CA VAL A 437 -6.05 16.91 -36.30
C VAL A 437 -7.07 18.02 -36.15
N PHE A 438 -7.51 18.58 -37.27
CA PHE A 438 -8.58 19.56 -37.31
C PHE A 438 -9.37 19.49 -38.62
N VAL A 439 -10.57 20.06 -38.57
CA VAL A 439 -11.43 20.28 -39.74
C VAL A 439 -12.02 21.68 -39.67
N ARG A 440 -12.01 22.39 -40.80
CA ARG A 440 -12.71 23.67 -41.00
C ARG A 440 -13.64 23.54 -42.19
N SER A 441 -14.82 24.12 -42.11
CA SER A 441 -15.83 24.09 -43.18
C SER A 441 -16.42 25.49 -43.30
N GLU A 442 -15.94 26.26 -44.27
CA GLU A 442 -16.21 27.68 -44.42
C GLU A 442 -16.27 28.06 -45.90
N GLY A 443 -17.23 28.91 -46.29
CA GLY A 443 -17.28 29.46 -47.65
C GLY A 443 -17.43 28.42 -48.78
N GLY A 444 -18.02 27.26 -48.51
CA GLY A 444 -18.13 26.16 -49.48
C GLY A 444 -16.84 25.36 -49.67
N ILE A 445 -15.86 25.53 -48.78
CA ILE A 445 -14.60 24.79 -48.75
C ILE A 445 -14.52 24.02 -47.44
N ASN A 446 -14.15 22.74 -47.55
CA ASN A 446 -13.83 21.88 -46.44
C ASN A 446 -12.30 21.69 -46.40
N THR A 447 -11.68 22.05 -45.29
CA THR A 447 -10.25 21.88 -45.04
C THR A 447 -10.06 20.86 -43.95
N PHE A 448 -9.36 19.77 -44.26
CA PHE A 448 -8.92 18.76 -43.32
C PHE A 448 -7.41 18.85 -43.17
N GLY A 449 -6.92 18.73 -41.94
CA GLY A 449 -5.49 18.85 -41.73
C GLY A 449 -5.01 18.24 -40.43
N PHE A 450 -3.69 18.15 -40.33
CA PHE A 450 -3.00 17.68 -39.14
C PHE A 450 -1.71 18.45 -38.93
N THR A 451 -1.25 18.43 -37.69
CA THR A 451 0.07 18.91 -37.32
C THR A 451 1.01 17.76 -37.02
N VAL A 452 2.31 18.01 -37.17
CA VAL A 452 3.40 17.15 -36.69
C VAL A 452 4.43 18.03 -36.00
N ASP A 453 5.11 17.53 -34.97
CA ASP A 453 6.14 18.31 -34.29
C ASP A 453 7.26 18.72 -35.26
N ALA A 454 7.59 20.01 -35.27
CA ALA A 454 8.74 20.51 -36.00
C ALA A 454 9.95 20.44 -35.08
N VAL A 455 10.94 19.62 -35.48
CA VAL A 455 12.31 19.56 -34.92
C VAL A 455 12.40 19.83 -33.41
N GLY A 456 12.13 18.80 -32.61
CA GLY A 456 12.47 18.73 -31.18
C GLY A 456 13.20 17.42 -30.88
N PRO A 457 14.10 17.37 -29.88
CA PRO A 457 15.03 16.26 -29.70
C PRO A 457 14.27 14.96 -29.45
N VAL A 458 14.67 13.90 -30.16
CA VAL A 458 14.25 12.52 -29.88
C VAL A 458 14.62 12.23 -28.41
N VAL A 459 13.62 12.16 -27.54
CA VAL A 459 13.81 11.57 -26.21
C VAL A 459 13.98 10.08 -26.45
N ALA A 460 15.24 9.64 -26.51
CA ALA A 460 15.56 8.22 -26.51
C ALA A 460 14.93 7.59 -25.25
N PRO A 461 14.37 6.37 -25.35
CA PRO A 461 13.88 5.67 -24.16
C PRO A 461 15.06 5.48 -23.21
N LEU A 462 14.85 5.84 -21.94
CA LEU A 462 15.80 5.62 -20.85
C LEU A 462 16.23 4.15 -20.87
N GLN A 463 17.43 3.88 -21.37
CA GLN A 463 18.11 2.62 -21.09
C GLN A 463 18.34 2.61 -19.58
N GLU A 464 17.81 1.59 -18.91
CA GLU A 464 18.15 1.29 -17.53
C GLU A 464 19.68 1.16 -17.42
N GLU A 465 20.33 2.18 -16.88
CA GLU A 465 21.73 2.06 -16.45
C GLU A 465 21.77 1.01 -15.33
N GLY A 466 22.33 -0.16 -15.67
CA GLY A 466 22.64 -1.20 -14.72
C GLY A 466 23.48 -0.65 -13.58
N GLY A 467 22.96 -0.76 -12.37
CA GLY A 467 23.62 -0.35 -11.14
C GLY A 467 24.99 -1.00 -11.01
N GLN A 468 26.03 -0.20 -11.17
CA GLN A 468 27.41 -0.57 -10.90
C GLN A 468 27.63 -0.54 -9.38
N VAL A 469 27.82 -1.72 -8.79
CA VAL A 469 28.18 -1.91 -7.38
C VAL A 469 29.55 -1.27 -7.11
N PRO A 470 29.73 -0.41 -6.09
CA PRO A 470 31.04 0.15 -5.78
C PRO A 470 31.93 -0.92 -5.14
N GLN A 471 33.07 -1.21 -5.77
CA GLN A 471 34.15 -2.00 -5.16
C GLN A 471 34.81 -1.20 -4.04
N LEU A 472 34.79 -1.74 -2.82
CA LEU A 472 35.58 -1.27 -1.69
C LEU A 472 37.05 -1.68 -1.89
N THR A 473 37.94 -0.71 -2.07
CA THR A 473 39.39 -0.88 -1.94
C THR A 473 39.80 -1.02 -0.46
N PRO A 474 40.71 -1.94 -0.10
CA PRO A 474 41.21 -2.03 1.26
C PRO A 474 42.25 -0.91 1.53
N ARG A 475 42.06 -0.17 2.62
CA ARG A 475 43.06 0.78 3.12
C ARG A 475 44.20 0.01 3.79
N SER A 476 45.41 0.29 3.33
CA SER A 476 46.66 -0.05 4.00
C SER A 476 46.97 0.93 5.13
N VAL A 477 47.67 0.38 6.13
CA VAL A 477 48.27 0.95 7.36
C VAL A 477 47.34 1.00 8.57
#